data_AF-A0A0F9VDN2-F1
#
_entry.id   AF-A0A0F9VDN2-F1
#
_cell.length_a   1.000
_cell.length_b   1.000
_cell.length_c   1.000
_cell.angle_alpha   90.00
_cell.angle_beta   90.00
_cell.angle_gamma   90.00
#
_symmetry.space_group_name_H-M   'P 1'
#
loop_
_entity.id
_entity.type
_entity.pdbx_description
1 polymer ?
#
loop_
_entity_poly.entity_id
_entity_poly.type
_entity_poly.pdbx_seq_one_letter_code
_entity_poly.pdbx_strand_id
1 'polypeptide(L)'
;MEFLIYLVLGGFAGTLAGLFGVGGGMIIVPVLVYSFAVQGFSTEVLTHMAVGTSLATIAFTSINAIRAHHLKGAVRWPLFVWMTVGIVFGSVLGAVTAALIDGPLLQKIIGVFAIAVAIQMAFDLKPKAGSDVPGKTGLSVAGGFIGWASAIFGIGGGSLTVPFLVWRSVPMQQAVATSSACGLPIAVAGAISFIWTGWEAQPLPDWSVGYVYLPAMVGIAATSMLFAGFGARLAHRLSQRLLKRLFAVLLFGVGINFLL
;
A
#
# COMPACT_ATOMS: atom_id res chain seq x y z
N MET A 1 -9.13 16.68 18.88
CA MET A 1 -9.70 15.31 18.96
C MET A 1 -9.30 14.46 17.76
N GLU A 2 -9.35 15.01 16.54
CA GLU A 2 -9.00 14.33 15.28
C GLU A 2 -7.60 13.72 15.24
N PHE A 3 -6.59 14.46 15.72
CA PHE A 3 -5.21 13.92 15.80
C PHE A 3 -5.11 12.65 16.63
N LEU A 4 -5.88 12.54 17.72
CA LEU A 4 -5.88 11.37 18.60
C LEU A 4 -6.48 10.14 17.90
N ILE A 5 -7.47 10.35 17.03
CA ILE A 5 -8.05 9.29 16.18
C ILE A 5 -6.97 8.77 15.22
N TYR A 6 -6.20 9.65 14.57
CA TYR A 6 -5.11 9.22 13.69
C TYR A 6 -3.97 8.49 14.41
N LEU A 7 -3.69 8.84 15.67
CA LEU A 7 -2.72 8.09 16.49
C LEU A 7 -3.22 6.68 16.81
N VAL A 8 -4.49 6.52 17.19
CA VAL A 8 -5.09 5.20 17.46
C VAL A 8 -5.17 4.37 16.18
N LEU A 9 -5.62 4.98 15.09
CA LEU A 9 -5.71 4.33 13.78
C LEU A 9 -4.35 3.96 13.23
N GLY A 10 -3.35 4.81 13.40
CA GLY A 10 -1.98 4.50 13.01
C GLY A 10 -1.35 3.42 13.88
N GLY A 11 -1.67 3.37 15.17
CA GLY A 11 -1.34 2.23 16.04
C GLY A 11 -1.94 0.93 15.52
N PHE A 12 -3.25 0.92 15.23
CA PHE A 12 -3.95 -0.24 14.68
C PHE A 12 -3.39 -0.64 13.30
N ALA A 13 -3.30 0.30 12.36
CA ALA A 13 -2.72 0.10 11.04
C ALA A 13 -1.27 -0.40 11.12
N GLY A 14 -0.47 0.12 12.05
CA GLY A 14 0.89 -0.33 12.32
C GLY A 14 0.94 -1.75 12.85
N THR A 15 0.09 -2.09 13.83
CA THR A 15 0.01 -3.48 14.32
C THR A 15 -0.39 -4.44 13.22
N LEU A 16 -1.38 -4.08 12.38
CA LEU A 16 -1.81 -4.92 11.28
C LEU A 16 -0.74 -5.00 10.17
N ALA A 17 -0.10 -3.89 9.80
CA ALA A 17 1.00 -3.87 8.84
C ALA A 17 2.18 -4.74 9.31
N GLY A 18 2.54 -4.65 10.59
CA GLY A 18 3.56 -5.50 11.20
C GLY A 18 3.14 -6.96 11.29
N LEU A 19 1.86 -7.23 11.54
CA LEU A 19 1.27 -8.56 11.58
C LEU A 19 1.37 -9.25 10.22
N PHE A 20 0.92 -8.60 9.16
CA PHE A 20 0.80 -9.20 7.84
C PHE A 20 2.08 -9.07 7.00
N GLY A 21 2.99 -8.16 7.34
CA GLY A 21 4.20 -7.87 6.55
C GLY A 21 3.89 -7.32 5.15
N VAL A 22 2.61 -7.08 4.85
CA VAL A 22 2.12 -6.41 3.65
C VAL A 22 2.09 -4.93 4.03
N GLY A 23 3.09 -4.16 3.59
CA GLY A 23 3.20 -2.73 3.89
C GLY A 23 1.82 -2.06 3.86
N GLY A 24 1.43 -1.45 4.97
CA GLY A 24 0.04 -1.29 5.44
C GLY A 24 -0.96 -0.57 4.55
N GLY A 25 -0.63 -0.20 3.32
CA GLY A 25 -1.48 0.56 2.40
C GLY A 25 -2.85 -0.04 2.14
N MET A 26 -2.96 -1.37 2.06
CA MET A 26 -4.25 -2.08 1.91
C MET A 26 -5.22 -1.82 3.07
N ILE A 27 -4.69 -1.43 4.23
CA ILE A 27 -5.45 -1.16 5.46
C ILE A 27 -5.58 0.34 5.69
N ILE A 28 -4.51 1.08 5.42
CA ILE A 28 -4.43 2.54 5.63
C ILE A 28 -5.45 3.25 4.75
N VAL A 29 -5.61 2.86 3.47
CA VAL A 29 -6.57 3.51 2.56
C VAL A 29 -8.02 3.39 3.09
N PRO A 30 -8.55 2.19 3.39
CA PRO A 30 -9.88 2.05 4.00
C PRO A 30 -10.10 2.84 5.29
N VAL A 31 -9.10 2.79 6.16
CA VAL A 31 -9.13 3.51 7.44
C VAL A 31 -9.18 5.01 7.23
N LEU A 32 -8.41 5.54 6.28
CA LEU A 32 -8.42 6.96 5.90
C LEU A 32 -9.75 7.36 5.26
N VAL A 33 -10.29 6.57 4.32
CA VAL A 33 -11.60 6.81 3.70
C VAL A 33 -12.68 6.95 4.78
N TYR A 34 -12.75 6.00 5.72
CA TYR A 34 -13.72 6.05 6.81
C TYR A 34 -13.50 7.28 7.72
N SER A 35 -12.25 7.57 8.06
CA SER A 35 -11.91 8.72 8.93
C SER A 35 -12.31 10.05 8.30
N PHE A 36 -12.02 10.22 7.01
CA PHE A 36 -12.35 11.41 6.24
C PHE A 36 -13.87 11.54 6.01
N ALA A 37 -14.58 10.42 5.83
CA ALA A 37 -16.03 10.41 5.74
C ALA A 37 -16.68 10.91 7.05
N VAL A 38 -16.19 10.46 8.20
CA VAL A 38 -16.65 10.91 9.52
C VAL A 38 -16.35 12.40 9.77
N GLN A 39 -15.26 12.92 9.19
CA GLN A 39 -14.91 14.34 9.22
C GLN A 39 -15.71 15.20 8.23
N GLY A 40 -16.55 14.60 7.39
CA GLY A 40 -17.37 15.32 6.41
C GLY A 40 -16.59 15.84 5.21
N PHE A 41 -15.45 15.22 4.87
CA PHE A 41 -14.73 15.58 3.63
C PHE A 41 -15.59 15.24 2.41
N SER A 42 -15.48 16.04 1.35
CA SER A 42 -16.24 15.83 0.11
C SER A 42 -15.92 14.47 -0.51
N THR A 43 -16.96 13.72 -0.88
CA THR A 43 -16.84 12.39 -1.51
C THR A 43 -16.09 12.41 -2.85
N GLU A 44 -15.95 13.58 -3.47
CA GLU A 44 -15.22 13.75 -4.73
C GLU A 44 -13.71 13.62 -4.53
N VAL A 45 -13.17 14.16 -3.44
CA VAL A 45 -11.72 14.20 -3.16
C VAL A 45 -11.30 13.21 -2.08
N LEU A 46 -12.25 12.72 -1.27
CA LEU A 46 -12.00 11.87 -0.11
C LEU A 46 -11.16 10.63 -0.45
N THR A 47 -11.50 9.93 -1.52
CA THR A 47 -10.79 8.71 -1.94
C THR A 47 -9.38 9.02 -2.43
N HIS A 48 -9.22 10.06 -3.26
CA HIS A 48 -7.91 10.52 -3.73
C HIS A 48 -7.03 10.95 -2.57
N MET A 49 -7.60 11.67 -1.61
CA MET A 49 -6.90 12.09 -0.39
C MET A 49 -6.45 10.88 0.44
N ALA A 50 -7.29 9.86 0.58
CA ALA A 50 -6.94 8.64 1.30
C ALA A 50 -5.79 7.89 0.63
N VAL A 51 -5.82 7.78 -0.71
CA VAL A 51 -4.76 7.13 -1.49
C VAL A 51 -3.45 7.91 -1.41
N GLY A 52 -3.47 9.22 -1.64
CA GLY A 52 -2.29 10.09 -1.57
C GLY A 52 -1.65 10.10 -0.20
N THR A 53 -2.46 10.27 0.85
CA THR A 53 -2.01 10.26 2.26
C THR A 53 -1.44 8.89 2.66
N SER A 54 -2.04 7.80 2.19
CA SER A 54 -1.52 6.44 2.40
C SER A 54 -0.14 6.29 1.78
N LEU A 55 0.05 6.68 0.51
CA LEU A 55 1.34 6.59 -0.17
C LEU A 55 2.40 7.45 0.53
N ALA A 56 2.07 8.68 0.93
CA ALA A 56 2.98 9.52 1.70
C ALA A 56 3.41 8.85 3.02
N THR A 57 2.47 8.21 3.73
CA THR A 57 2.75 7.45 4.96
C THR A 57 3.62 6.21 4.70
N ILE A 58 3.39 5.52 3.58
CA ILE A 58 4.16 4.33 3.18
C ILE A 58 5.60 4.70 2.87
N ALA A 59 5.88 5.90 2.37
CA ALA A 59 7.26 6.34 2.11
C ALA A 59 8.10 6.29 3.40
N PHE A 60 7.58 6.82 4.51
CA PHE A 60 8.28 6.81 5.81
C PHE A 60 8.43 5.39 6.38
N THR A 61 7.37 4.59 6.34
CA THR A 61 7.41 3.21 6.88
C THR A 61 8.32 2.29 6.06
N SER A 62 8.38 2.49 4.73
CA SER A 62 9.22 1.69 3.83
C SER A 62 10.71 1.89 4.08
N ILE A 63 11.16 3.09 4.49
CA ILE A 63 12.57 3.34 4.84
C ILE A 63 13.02 2.39 5.97
N ASN A 64 12.20 2.25 7.02
CA ASN A 64 12.52 1.37 8.14
C ASN A 64 12.48 -0.11 7.75
N ALA A 65 11.50 -0.50 6.93
CA ALA A 65 11.39 -1.87 6.43
C ALA A 65 12.60 -2.25 5.56
N ILE A 66 13.01 -1.36 4.65
CA ILE A 66 14.20 -1.53 3.79
C ILE A 66 15.43 -1.73 4.65
N ARG A 67 15.66 -0.85 5.63
CA ARG A 67 16.82 -0.94 6.52
C ARG A 67 16.85 -2.29 7.24
N ALA A 68 15.72 -2.73 7.81
CA ALA A 68 15.63 -4.00 8.51
C ALA A 68 15.89 -5.22 7.60
N HIS A 69 15.40 -5.21 6.36
CA HIS A 69 15.63 -6.29 5.40
C HIS A 69 17.03 -6.27 4.78
N HIS A 70 17.60 -5.08 4.57
CA HIS A 70 18.95 -4.90 4.06
C HIS A 70 19.99 -5.43 5.04
N LEU A 71 19.84 -5.12 6.33
CA LEU A 71 20.72 -5.63 7.39
C LEU A 71 20.70 -7.17 7.48
N LYS A 72 19.64 -7.82 7.00
CA LYS A 72 19.51 -9.29 6.95
C LYS A 72 20.01 -9.89 5.62
N GLY A 73 20.54 -9.08 4.70
CA GLY A 73 21.01 -9.54 3.39
C GLY A 73 19.92 -10.12 2.48
N ALA A 74 18.64 -9.86 2.77
CA ALA A 74 17.52 -10.50 2.08
C ALA A 74 17.08 -9.77 0.80
N VAL A 75 17.48 -8.51 0.62
CA VAL A 75 17.06 -7.67 -0.51
C VAL A 75 17.85 -8.04 -1.77
N ARG A 76 17.16 -8.36 -2.86
CA ARG A 76 17.77 -8.59 -4.18
C ARG A 76 17.87 -7.27 -4.95
N TRP A 77 18.94 -6.52 -4.69
CA TRP A 77 19.20 -5.22 -5.33
C TRP A 77 19.16 -5.22 -6.87
N PRO A 78 19.67 -6.25 -7.59
CA PRO A 78 19.57 -6.29 -9.04
C PRO A 78 18.12 -6.28 -9.53
N LEU A 79 17.21 -6.98 -8.84
CA LEU A 79 15.78 -6.98 -9.17
C LEU A 79 15.17 -5.61 -8.86
N PHE A 80 15.47 -5.09 -7.68
CA PHE A 80 14.98 -3.79 -7.22
C PHE A 80 15.31 -2.67 -8.21
N VAL A 81 16.54 -2.58 -8.73
CA VAL A 81 16.92 -1.47 -9.64
C VAL A 81 16.07 -1.48 -10.91
N TRP A 82 15.96 -2.62 -11.59
CA TRP A 82 15.21 -2.71 -12.86
C TRP A 82 13.70 -2.55 -12.66
N MET A 83 13.17 -3.08 -11.55
CA MET A 83 11.77 -2.85 -11.19
C MET A 83 11.52 -1.40 -10.83
N THR A 84 12.43 -0.73 -10.11
CA THR A 84 12.29 0.67 -9.68
C THR A 84 12.15 1.61 -10.87
N VAL A 85 12.94 1.40 -11.93
CA VAL A 85 12.82 2.19 -13.16
C VAL A 85 11.38 2.15 -13.68
N GLY A 86 10.82 0.95 -13.83
CA GLY A 86 9.42 0.79 -14.25
C GLY A 86 8.43 1.38 -13.25
N ILE A 87 8.61 1.07 -11.97
CA ILE A 87 7.76 1.48 -10.86
C ILE A 87 7.58 2.99 -10.82
N VAL A 88 8.64 3.77 -11.00
CA VAL A 88 8.54 5.23 -10.92
C VAL A 88 7.60 5.74 -12.01
N PHE A 89 7.83 5.36 -13.27
CA PHE A 89 6.96 5.74 -14.39
C PHE A 89 5.54 5.22 -14.21
N GLY A 90 5.41 3.95 -13.81
CA GLY A 90 4.13 3.32 -13.53
C GLY A 90 3.34 4.06 -12.46
N SER A 91 3.98 4.42 -11.34
CA SER A 91 3.32 5.08 -10.21
C SER A 91 2.85 6.49 -10.57
N VAL A 92 3.63 7.23 -11.36
CA VAL A 92 3.20 8.53 -11.90
C VAL A 92 1.96 8.35 -12.78
N LEU A 93 2.01 7.41 -13.73
CA LEU A 93 0.86 7.12 -14.60
C LEU A 93 -0.36 6.64 -13.80
N GLY A 94 -0.15 5.85 -12.76
CA GLY A 94 -1.21 5.33 -11.89
C GLY A 94 -1.88 6.43 -11.09
N ALA A 95 -1.10 7.38 -10.54
CA ALA A 95 -1.64 8.55 -9.86
C ALA A 95 -2.44 9.46 -10.81
N VAL A 96 -1.93 9.69 -12.03
CA VAL A 96 -2.68 10.42 -13.07
C VAL A 96 -3.96 9.67 -13.44
N THR A 97 -3.89 8.35 -13.62
CA THR A 97 -5.07 7.51 -13.91
C THR A 97 -6.10 7.62 -12.79
N ALA A 98 -5.67 7.55 -11.53
CA ALA A 98 -6.55 7.68 -10.37
C ALA A 98 -7.18 9.09 -10.29
N ALA A 99 -6.42 10.14 -10.58
CA ALA A 99 -6.91 11.52 -10.59
C ALA A 99 -7.97 11.78 -11.67
N LEU A 100 -7.97 11.01 -12.76
CA LEU A 100 -8.99 11.08 -13.81
C LEU A 100 -10.26 10.27 -13.51
N ILE A 101 -10.25 9.45 -12.45
CA ILE A 101 -11.40 8.64 -12.03
C ILE A 101 -12.13 9.36 -10.91
N ASP A 102 -13.46 9.46 -11.02
CA ASP A 102 -14.31 10.06 -9.99
C ASP A 102 -14.15 9.35 -8.63
N GLY A 103 -14.15 10.10 -7.53
CA GLY A 103 -13.91 9.59 -6.17
C GLY A 103 -14.73 8.35 -5.78
N PRO A 104 -16.06 8.33 -6.02
CA PRO A 104 -16.89 7.16 -5.74
C PRO A 104 -16.56 5.95 -6.63
N LEU A 105 -16.19 6.16 -7.90
CA LEU A 105 -15.80 5.08 -8.80
C LEU A 105 -14.44 4.51 -8.40
N LEU A 106 -13.48 5.38 -8.03
CA LEU A 106 -12.19 4.98 -7.51
C LEU A 106 -12.35 4.12 -6.24
N GLN A 107 -13.26 4.52 -5.34
CA GLN A 107 -13.56 3.77 -4.13
C GLN A 107 -14.11 2.37 -4.46
N LYS A 108 -15.06 2.27 -5.40
CA LYS A 108 -15.57 0.96 -5.87
C LYS A 108 -14.48 0.09 -6.48
N ILE A 109 -13.58 0.67 -7.30
CA ILE A 109 -12.45 -0.04 -7.91
C ILE A 109 -11.52 -0.60 -6.81
N ILE A 110 -11.20 0.19 -5.79
CA ILE A 110 -10.41 -0.26 -4.63
C ILE A 110 -11.17 -1.36 -3.86
N GLY A 111 -12.49 -1.25 -3.73
CA GLY A 111 -13.34 -2.25 -3.08
C GLY A 111 -13.32 -3.61 -3.79
N VAL A 112 -13.51 -3.61 -5.11
CA VAL A 112 -13.40 -4.83 -5.94
C VAL A 112 -12.01 -5.46 -5.81
N PHE A 113 -10.96 -4.63 -5.85
CA PHE A 113 -9.59 -5.12 -5.68
C PHE A 113 -9.35 -5.72 -4.29
N ALA A 114 -9.87 -5.09 -3.23
CA ALA A 114 -9.78 -5.62 -1.87
C ALA A 114 -10.47 -6.99 -1.74
N ILE A 115 -11.65 -7.17 -2.35
CA ILE A 115 -12.34 -8.46 -2.40
C ILE A 115 -11.52 -9.50 -3.18
N ALA A 116 -10.95 -9.12 -4.33
CA ALA A 116 -10.13 -10.03 -5.12
C ALA A 116 -8.91 -10.52 -4.33
N VAL A 117 -8.21 -9.63 -3.61
CA VAL A 117 -7.09 -10.01 -2.75
C VAL A 117 -7.56 -10.84 -1.54
N ALA A 118 -8.71 -10.52 -0.95
CA ALA A 118 -9.29 -11.30 0.14
C ALA A 118 -9.55 -12.76 -0.30
N ILE A 119 -10.16 -12.95 -1.48
CA ILE A 119 -10.40 -14.26 -2.09
C ILE A 119 -9.08 -14.97 -2.34
N GLN A 120 -8.11 -14.30 -2.97
CA GLN A 120 -6.79 -14.86 -3.25
C GLN A 120 -6.13 -15.40 -1.97
N MET A 121 -6.20 -14.64 -0.88
CA MET A 121 -5.63 -15.02 0.42
C MET A 121 -6.41 -16.11 1.12
N ALA A 122 -7.74 -16.11 1.02
CA ALA A 122 -8.61 -17.12 1.62
C ALA A 122 -8.38 -18.51 1.01
N PHE A 123 -8.20 -18.58 -0.31
CA PHE A 123 -7.98 -19.82 -1.05
C PHE A 123 -6.50 -20.20 -1.21
N ASP A 124 -5.58 -19.42 -0.62
CA ASP A 124 -4.12 -19.58 -0.75
C ASP A 124 -3.67 -19.77 -2.21
N LEU A 125 -4.29 -19.01 -3.12
CA LEU A 125 -4.03 -19.06 -4.56
C LEU A 125 -2.62 -18.52 -4.84
N LYS A 126 -1.65 -19.43 -4.80
CA LYS A 126 -0.27 -19.15 -5.11
C LYS A 126 0.01 -19.53 -6.56
N PRO A 127 0.57 -18.63 -7.37
CA PRO A 127 1.14 -19.01 -8.64
C PRO A 127 2.17 -20.12 -8.40
N LYS A 128 2.10 -21.21 -9.18
CA LYS A 128 3.18 -22.20 -9.17
C LYS A 128 4.45 -21.51 -9.66
N ALA A 129 5.57 -21.67 -8.93
CA ALA A 129 6.88 -21.20 -9.37
C ALA A 129 7.16 -21.82 -10.74
N GLY A 130 7.10 -21.02 -11.80
CA GLY A 130 6.92 -21.56 -13.15
C GLY A 130 7.88 -20.98 -14.19
N SER A 131 8.66 -19.95 -13.85
CA SER A 131 9.53 -19.32 -14.83
C SER A 131 10.70 -18.59 -14.19
N ASP A 132 11.83 -18.53 -14.88
CA ASP A 132 12.99 -17.76 -14.47
C ASP A 132 12.68 -16.27 -14.40
N VAL A 133 13.45 -15.55 -13.57
CA VAL A 133 13.38 -14.11 -13.47
C VAL A 133 13.56 -13.48 -14.87
N PRO A 134 12.68 -12.57 -15.29
CA PRO A 134 12.81 -11.92 -16.59
C PRO A 134 14.10 -11.12 -16.68
N GLY A 135 14.57 -10.90 -17.91
CA GLY A 135 15.64 -9.93 -18.17
C GLY A 135 15.24 -8.51 -17.74
N LYS A 136 16.21 -7.60 -17.82
CA LYS A 136 16.11 -6.19 -17.39
C LYS A 136 14.83 -5.50 -17.87
N THR A 137 14.51 -5.65 -19.16
CA THR A 137 13.31 -5.07 -19.79
C THR A 137 12.02 -5.65 -19.22
N GLY A 138 11.95 -6.97 -19.01
CA GLY A 138 10.77 -7.61 -18.43
C GLY A 138 10.54 -7.22 -16.97
N LEU A 139 11.62 -7.00 -16.19
CA LEU A 139 11.51 -6.46 -14.83
C LEU A 139 11.02 -5.00 -14.82
N SER A 140 11.48 -4.17 -15.75
CA SER A 140 10.99 -2.80 -15.89
C SER A 140 9.52 -2.75 -16.32
N VAL A 141 9.10 -3.58 -17.28
CA VAL A 141 7.68 -3.63 -17.70
C VAL A 141 6.79 -4.12 -16.55
N ALA A 142 7.19 -5.20 -15.87
CA ALA A 142 6.47 -5.68 -14.69
C ALA A 142 6.43 -4.63 -13.57
N GLY A 143 7.55 -3.95 -13.32
CA GLY A 143 7.63 -2.84 -12.39
C GLY A 143 6.69 -1.69 -12.75
N GLY A 144 6.58 -1.36 -14.03
CA GLY A 144 5.63 -0.35 -14.53
C GLY A 144 4.19 -0.70 -14.24
N PHE A 145 3.76 -1.92 -14.57
CA PHE A 145 2.40 -2.38 -14.27
C PHE A 145 2.14 -2.42 -12.75
N ILE A 146 3.10 -2.93 -11.97
CA ILE A 146 3.01 -2.98 -10.51
C ILE A 146 2.91 -1.58 -9.93
N GLY A 147 3.74 -0.64 -10.37
CA GLY A 147 3.72 0.76 -9.91
C GLY A 147 2.40 1.44 -10.25
N TRP A 148 1.91 1.25 -11.48
CA TRP A 148 0.64 1.78 -11.95
C TRP A 148 -0.54 1.29 -11.09
N ALA A 149 -0.68 -0.02 -10.94
CA ALA A 149 -1.72 -0.59 -10.10
C ALA A 149 -1.54 -0.17 -8.63
N SER A 150 -0.30 -0.18 -8.12
CA SER A 150 -0.03 0.13 -6.72
C SER A 150 -0.37 1.57 -6.34
N ALA A 151 -0.12 2.53 -7.24
CA ALA A 151 -0.47 3.92 -7.04
C ALA A 151 -2.00 4.14 -7.06
N ILE A 152 -2.74 3.47 -7.96
CA ILE A 152 -4.21 3.54 -8.00
C ILE A 152 -4.83 3.05 -6.69
N PHE A 153 -4.33 1.93 -6.16
CA PHE A 153 -4.87 1.34 -4.92
C PHE A 153 -4.26 1.92 -3.63
N GLY A 154 -3.26 2.80 -3.73
CA GLY A 154 -2.58 3.37 -2.55
C GLY A 154 -1.81 2.35 -1.72
N ILE A 155 -1.24 1.32 -2.38
CA ILE A 155 -0.54 0.19 -1.75
C ILE A 155 0.97 0.27 -1.97
N GLY A 156 1.76 -0.18 -0.98
CA GLY A 156 3.24 -0.16 -1.05
C GLY A 156 3.85 -1.29 -1.86
N GLY A 157 3.17 -1.79 -2.89
CA GLY A 157 3.65 -2.88 -3.76
C GLY A 157 3.64 -4.29 -3.15
N GLY A 158 3.45 -4.46 -1.84
CA GLY A 158 3.47 -5.76 -1.14
C GLY A 158 2.52 -6.82 -1.70
N SER A 159 1.28 -6.44 -2.00
CA SER A 159 0.25 -7.35 -2.50
C SER A 159 0.42 -7.74 -3.97
N LEU A 160 1.24 -7.02 -4.75
CA LEU A 160 1.46 -7.30 -6.18
C LEU A 160 2.88 -7.78 -6.48
N THR A 161 3.88 -7.13 -5.89
CA THR A 161 5.31 -7.44 -6.10
C THR A 161 5.70 -8.77 -5.47
N VAL A 162 5.23 -9.10 -4.26
CA VAL A 162 5.53 -10.38 -3.61
C VAL A 162 5.03 -11.57 -4.45
N PRO A 163 3.74 -11.66 -4.82
CA PRO A 163 3.27 -12.79 -5.62
C PRO A 163 3.94 -12.84 -7.01
N PHE A 164 4.24 -11.70 -7.62
CA PHE A 164 5.01 -11.65 -8.86
C PHE A 164 6.42 -12.25 -8.71
N LEU A 165 7.17 -11.86 -7.68
CA LEU A 165 8.52 -12.38 -7.45
C LEU A 165 8.51 -13.87 -7.08
N VAL A 166 7.54 -14.31 -6.28
CA VAL A 166 7.35 -15.74 -5.95
C VAL A 166 7.01 -16.55 -7.20
N TRP A 167 6.17 -16.01 -8.09
CA TRP A 167 5.85 -16.63 -9.38
C TRP A 167 7.08 -16.77 -10.28
N ARG A 168 8.00 -15.81 -10.20
CA ARG A 168 9.33 -15.82 -10.85
C ARG A 168 10.41 -16.58 -10.06
N SER A 169 9.99 -17.50 -9.19
CA SER A 169 10.87 -18.42 -8.44
C SER A 169 11.83 -17.73 -7.47
N VAL A 170 11.57 -16.48 -7.08
CA VAL A 170 12.36 -15.81 -6.03
C VAL A 170 11.93 -16.38 -4.67
N PRO A 171 12.88 -16.79 -3.80
CA PRO A 171 12.57 -17.29 -2.46
C PRO A 171 11.68 -16.33 -1.68
N MET A 172 10.66 -16.85 -0.98
CA MET A 172 9.64 -16.04 -0.28
C MET A 172 10.24 -14.93 0.60
N GLN A 173 11.27 -15.24 1.40
CA GLN A 173 11.93 -14.24 2.25
C GLN A 173 12.56 -13.09 1.45
N GLN A 174 13.16 -13.41 0.30
CA GLN A 174 13.77 -12.43 -0.60
C GLN A 174 12.73 -11.67 -1.42
N ALA A 175 11.62 -12.32 -1.80
CA ALA A 175 10.50 -11.68 -2.47
C ALA A 175 9.85 -10.62 -1.57
N VAL A 176 9.60 -10.96 -0.30
CA VAL A 176 9.09 -10.00 0.70
C VAL A 176 10.09 -8.85 0.91
N ALA A 177 11.37 -9.15 1.13
CA ALA A 177 12.39 -8.12 1.34
C ALA A 177 12.54 -7.17 0.14
N THR A 178 12.58 -7.71 -1.07
CA THR A 178 12.71 -6.93 -2.32
C THR A 178 11.45 -6.13 -2.60
N SER A 179 10.27 -6.69 -2.32
CA SER A 179 8.99 -5.96 -2.41
C SER A 179 8.93 -4.77 -1.44
N SER A 180 9.36 -4.95 -0.18
CA SER A 180 9.42 -3.86 0.78
C SER A 180 10.35 -2.75 0.30
N ALA A 181 11.41 -3.09 -0.43
CA ALA A 181 12.28 -2.11 -1.09
C ALA A 181 11.59 -1.37 -2.23
N CYS A 182 10.88 -2.09 -3.10
CA CYS A 182 10.07 -1.50 -4.16
C CYS A 182 8.94 -0.59 -3.63
N GLY A 183 8.49 -0.78 -2.39
CA GLY A 183 7.46 0.07 -1.77
C GLY A 183 7.86 1.54 -1.63
N LEU A 184 9.14 1.84 -1.38
CA LEU A 184 9.63 3.22 -1.24
C LEU A 184 9.49 4.03 -2.55
N PRO A 185 10.01 3.59 -3.71
CA PRO A 185 9.84 4.34 -4.95
C PRO A 185 8.39 4.43 -5.40
N ILE A 186 7.55 3.41 -5.16
CA ILE A 186 6.09 3.49 -5.41
C ILE A 186 5.49 4.64 -4.58
N ALA A 187 5.77 4.62 -3.28
CA ALA A 187 5.21 5.57 -2.32
C ALA A 187 5.66 7.00 -2.59
N VAL A 188 6.95 7.21 -2.84
CA VAL A 188 7.51 8.54 -3.11
C VAL A 188 7.00 9.10 -4.43
N ALA A 189 7.11 8.33 -5.53
CA ALA A 189 6.64 8.79 -6.84
C ALA A 189 5.12 9.02 -6.81
N GLY A 190 4.35 8.08 -6.26
CA GLY A 190 2.91 8.19 -6.11
C GLY A 190 2.49 9.38 -5.26
N ALA A 191 3.08 9.57 -4.07
CA ALA A 191 2.76 10.71 -3.20
C ALA A 191 3.06 12.05 -3.87
N ILE A 192 4.21 12.19 -4.53
CA ILE A 192 4.55 13.42 -5.29
C ILE A 192 3.53 13.64 -6.42
N SER A 193 3.13 12.59 -7.14
CA SER A 193 2.14 12.70 -8.20
C SER A 193 0.74 13.04 -7.68
N PHE A 194 0.32 12.53 -6.53
CA PHE A 194 -0.95 12.90 -5.89
C PHE A 194 -0.94 14.33 -5.32
N ILE A 195 0.22 14.80 -4.86
CA ILE A 195 0.41 16.23 -4.52
C ILE A 195 0.24 17.08 -5.77
N TRP A 196 0.89 16.71 -6.88
CA TRP A 196 0.86 17.47 -8.13
C TRP A 196 -0.53 17.48 -8.79
N THR A 197 -1.17 16.31 -8.91
CA THR A 197 -2.50 16.20 -9.54
C THR A 197 -3.62 16.80 -8.70
N GLY A 198 -3.47 16.82 -7.37
CA GLY A 198 -4.43 17.44 -6.46
C GLY A 198 -4.17 18.90 -6.14
N TRP A 199 -3.13 19.53 -6.72
CA TRP A 199 -2.66 20.85 -6.29
C TRP A 199 -3.73 21.95 -6.38
N GLU A 200 -4.58 21.88 -7.41
CA GLU A 200 -5.67 22.83 -7.65
C GLU A 200 -7.07 22.24 -7.34
N ALA A 201 -7.13 21.05 -6.73
CA ALA A 201 -8.40 20.45 -6.39
C ALA A 201 -9.13 21.30 -5.33
N GLN A 202 -10.43 21.47 -5.48
CA GLN A 202 -11.30 22.08 -4.47
C GLN A 202 -12.58 21.25 -4.33
N PRO A 203 -13.13 21.11 -3.12
CA PRO A 203 -12.69 21.69 -1.84
C PRO A 203 -11.66 20.80 -1.12
N LEU A 204 -10.48 21.35 -0.80
CA LEU A 204 -9.48 20.67 0.04
C LEU A 204 -9.55 21.19 1.48
N PRO A 205 -9.49 20.31 2.50
CA PRO A 205 -9.38 20.71 3.90
C PRO A 205 -8.09 21.48 4.18
N ASP A 206 -8.12 22.36 5.18
CA ASP A 206 -6.93 23.02 5.72
C ASP A 206 -5.86 21.99 6.09
N TRP A 207 -4.57 22.31 5.89
CA TRP A 207 -3.43 21.41 6.08
C TRP A 207 -3.29 20.26 5.06
N SER A 208 -3.98 20.36 3.93
CA SER A 208 -3.76 19.48 2.77
C SER A 208 -2.71 20.05 1.83
N VAL A 209 -1.84 19.20 1.30
CA VAL A 209 -0.91 19.51 0.21
C VAL A 209 -1.30 18.63 -0.98
N GLY A 210 -2.06 19.20 -1.91
CA GLY A 210 -2.79 18.42 -2.91
C GLY A 210 -3.66 17.34 -2.25
N TYR A 211 -3.61 16.11 -2.77
CA TYR A 211 -4.32 14.98 -2.16
C TYR A 211 -3.62 14.36 -0.93
N VAL A 212 -2.68 15.06 -0.27
CA VAL A 212 -2.01 14.56 0.94
C VAL A 212 -2.45 15.38 2.15
N TYR A 213 -3.16 14.75 3.08
CA TYR A 213 -3.57 15.38 4.33
C TYR A 213 -2.49 15.21 5.40
N LEU A 214 -1.79 16.31 5.72
CA LEU A 214 -0.61 16.27 6.58
C LEU A 214 -0.88 15.75 8.00
N PRO A 215 -1.99 16.12 8.69
CA PRO A 215 -2.24 15.63 10.04
C PRO A 215 -2.41 14.12 10.12
N ALA A 216 -3.12 13.53 9.16
CA ALA A 216 -3.27 12.07 9.09
C ALA A 216 -1.95 11.39 8.71
N MET A 217 -1.21 11.95 7.74
CA MET A 217 0.12 11.42 7.37
C MET A 217 1.04 11.35 8.59
N VAL A 218 1.18 12.43 9.35
CA VAL A 218 2.08 12.48 10.52
C VAL A 218 1.56 11.57 11.64
N GLY A 219 0.27 11.64 11.96
CA GLY A 219 -0.32 10.83 13.04
C GLY A 219 -0.19 9.33 12.77
N ILE A 220 -0.51 8.90 11.54
CA ILE A 220 -0.41 7.50 11.14
C ILE A 220 1.04 7.06 11.02
N ALA A 221 1.92 7.84 10.37
CA ALA A 221 3.32 7.46 10.22
C ALA A 221 4.02 7.28 11.57
N ALA A 222 3.83 8.23 12.50
CA ALA A 222 4.47 8.20 13.82
C ALA A 222 4.07 6.96 14.63
N THR A 223 2.78 6.67 14.71
CA THR A 223 2.28 5.54 15.52
C THR A 223 2.42 4.21 14.81
N SER A 224 2.25 4.17 13.48
CA SER A 224 2.42 2.95 12.70
C SER A 224 3.84 2.40 12.81
N MET A 225 4.84 3.28 12.76
CA MET A 225 6.24 2.87 12.93
C MET A 225 6.52 2.27 14.32
N LEU A 226 5.94 2.86 15.38
CA LEU A 226 6.11 2.36 16.75
C LEU A 226 5.41 1.00 16.95
N PHE A 227 4.19 0.85 16.43
CA PHE A 227 3.38 -0.34 16.61
C PHE A 227 3.67 -1.46 15.61
N ALA A 228 4.35 -1.18 14.50
CA ALA A 228 4.79 -2.20 13.54
C ALA A 228 5.67 -3.28 14.18
N GLY A 229 6.58 -2.89 15.08
CA GLY A 229 7.41 -3.84 15.82
C GLY A 229 6.63 -4.70 16.82
N PHE A 230 5.49 -4.21 17.32
CA PHE A 230 4.57 -5.01 18.13
C PHE A 230 3.79 -6.01 17.27
N GLY A 231 3.27 -5.55 16.12
CA GLY A 231 2.60 -6.40 15.14
C GLY A 231 3.46 -7.57 14.66
N ALA A 232 4.72 -7.30 14.33
CA ALA A 232 5.67 -8.32 13.90
C ALA A 232 5.94 -9.38 14.99
N ARG A 233 6.04 -8.95 16.26
CA ARG A 233 6.19 -9.88 17.40
C ARG A 233 4.94 -10.74 17.60
N LEU A 234 3.76 -10.16 17.43
CA LEU A 234 2.49 -10.89 17.52
C LEU A 234 2.34 -11.88 16.35
N ALA A 235 2.82 -11.53 15.15
CA ALA A 235 2.81 -12.42 13.99
C ALA A 235 3.56 -13.72 14.25
N HIS A 236 4.68 -13.67 14.98
CA HIS A 236 5.44 -14.86 15.36
C HIS A 236 4.71 -15.78 16.36
N ARG A 237 3.70 -15.27 17.09
CA ARG A 237 2.90 -16.06 18.03
C ARG A 237 1.63 -16.64 17.42
N LEU A 238 1.23 -16.17 16.24
CA LEU A 238 0.01 -16.60 15.56
C LEU A 238 0.35 -17.55 14.40
N SER A 239 -0.52 -18.51 14.14
CA SER A 239 -0.35 -19.38 12.97
C SER A 239 -0.56 -18.58 11.68
N GLN A 240 0.29 -18.82 10.66
CA GLN A 240 0.19 -18.15 9.36
C GLN A 240 -1.21 -18.31 8.72
N ARG A 241 -1.90 -19.44 8.97
CA ARG A 241 -3.24 -19.72 8.46
C ARG A 241 -4.30 -18.84 9.11
N LEU A 242 -4.27 -18.66 10.44
CA LEU A 242 -5.20 -17.79 11.15
C LEU A 242 -5.02 -16.34 10.69
N LEU A 243 -3.76 -15.92 10.59
CA LEU A 243 -3.41 -14.57 10.17
C LEU A 243 -3.97 -14.25 8.76
N LYS A 244 -3.73 -15.12 7.77
CA LYS A 244 -4.30 -14.96 6.42
C LYS A 244 -5.83 -14.88 6.42
N ARG A 245 -6.50 -15.72 7.21
CA ARG A 245 -7.97 -15.72 7.30
C ARG A 245 -8.52 -14.44 7.90
N LEU A 246 -7.94 -13.97 9.00
CA LEU A 246 -8.36 -12.71 9.64
C LEU A 246 -8.22 -11.53 8.68
N PHE A 247 -7.12 -11.48 7.93
CA PHE A 247 -6.92 -10.43 6.93
C PHE A 247 -7.89 -10.51 5.77
N ALA A 248 -8.14 -11.72 5.25
CA ALA A 248 -9.11 -11.93 4.18
C ALA A 248 -10.51 -11.48 4.61
N VAL A 249 -10.95 -11.81 5.83
CA VAL A 249 -12.24 -11.36 6.36
C VAL A 249 -12.31 -9.84 6.48
N LEU A 250 -11.26 -9.20 6.98
CA LEU A 250 -11.17 -7.74 7.09
C LEU A 250 -11.26 -7.07 5.72
N LEU A 251 -10.47 -7.53 4.73
CA LEU A 251 -10.49 -6.98 3.38
C LEU A 251 -11.81 -7.22 2.66
N PHE A 252 -12.45 -8.38 2.89
CA PHE A 252 -13.75 -8.68 2.32
C PHE A 252 -14.83 -7.75 2.87
N GLY A 253 -14.84 -7.51 4.18
CA GLY A 253 -15.76 -6.57 4.82
C GLY A 253 -15.57 -5.13 4.33
N VAL A 254 -14.31 -4.68 4.26
CA VAL A 254 -13.95 -3.37 3.68
C VAL A 254 -14.41 -3.27 2.23
N GLY A 255 -14.13 -4.30 1.43
CA GLY A 255 -14.45 -4.30 0.01
C GLY A 255 -15.95 -4.25 -0.26
N ILE A 256 -16.76 -4.96 0.54
CA ILE A 256 -18.23 -4.84 0.50
C ILE A 256 -18.67 -3.43 0.88
N ASN A 257 -18.11 -2.86 1.96
CA ASN A 257 -18.46 -1.51 2.40
C ASN A 257 -18.15 -0.45 1.33
N PHE A 258 -17.13 -0.64 0.50
CA PHE A 258 -16.80 0.27 -0.61
C PHE A 258 -17.71 0.11 -1.84
N LEU A 259 -18.46 -0.98 -1.93
CA LEU A 259 -19.39 -1.26 -3.02
C LEU A 259 -20.84 -0.81 -2.73
N LEU A 260 -21.21 -0.78 -1.45
CA LEU A 260 -22.51 -0.32 -0.96
C LEU A 260 -22.57 1.22 -0.91
#